data_AF-V8FYM4-F1
#
_entry.id   AF-V8FYM4-F1
#
_cell.length_a   1.000
_cell.length_b   1.000
_cell.length_c   1.000
_cell.angle_alpha   90.00
_cell.angle_beta   90.00
_cell.angle_gamma   90.00
#
_symmetry.space_group_name_H-M   'P 1'
#
loop_
_entity.id
_entity.type
_entity.pdbx_description
1 polymer ?
#
loop_
_entity_poly.entity_id
_entity_poly.type
_entity_poly.pdbx_seq_one_letter_code
_entity_poly.pdbx_strand_id
1 'polypeptide(L)'
;MLPELTTSQQQQNDIVNQHQKAVNDFTTLINEAQKTFKAVRVVDIQLQEKLTQLEHNQKELDSIINKIEQEEHKLTQAIEKAQQQQISFDNLSSYLQGNTHLAPLNEQIPVIELRSAQLKKHQQQQQKTLIELEIAKKELSVLENDFDQAQQNNSTQEKLVNQLTEQVNHLQDALAALLNGQSLDYYQRELNHAKDKQRLIKNIYDVADLRQQLIPNEPCLVCGSIHHPFVQELPDSHQYDTEIATLEATINTITEQQEKIRQTQADRQQAITEQNNTHNQVETKKNSCRKIKKPL
;
A
#
# COMPACT_ATOMS: atom_id res chain seq x y z
N MET A 1 -173.24 -0.49 -31.95
CA MET A 1 -171.99 0.21 -32.33
C MET A 1 -170.86 0.04 -31.30
N LEU A 2 -170.85 -1.04 -30.51
CA LEU A 2 -169.70 -1.48 -29.71
C LEU A 2 -168.82 -2.61 -30.33
N PRO A 3 -169.21 -3.36 -31.39
CA PRO A 3 -168.41 -4.50 -31.89
C PRO A 3 -167.22 -4.18 -32.82
N GLU A 4 -167.22 -3.10 -33.61
CA GLU A 4 -166.19 -2.89 -34.65
C GLU A 4 -164.85 -2.35 -34.09
N LEU A 5 -164.91 -1.55 -33.03
CA LEU A 5 -163.71 -1.08 -32.30
C LEU A 5 -163.01 -2.22 -31.57
N THR A 6 -163.75 -3.24 -31.13
CA THR A 6 -163.19 -4.40 -30.44
C THR A 6 -162.39 -5.29 -31.41
N THR A 7 -162.86 -5.48 -32.65
CA THR A 7 -162.15 -6.30 -33.66
C THR A 7 -160.84 -5.67 -34.13
N SER A 8 -160.81 -4.35 -34.38
CA SER A 8 -159.58 -3.65 -34.77
C SER A 8 -158.54 -3.63 -33.64
N GLN A 9 -158.98 -3.50 -32.40
CA GLN A 9 -158.13 -3.58 -31.23
C GLN A 9 -157.55 -4.98 -31.04
N GLN A 10 -158.33 -6.02 -31.37
CA GLN A 10 -157.89 -7.41 -31.33
C GLN A 10 -156.81 -7.71 -32.38
N GLN A 11 -156.98 -7.25 -33.63
CA GLN A 11 -155.96 -7.41 -34.68
C GLN A 11 -154.66 -6.65 -34.38
N GLN A 12 -154.74 -5.42 -33.85
CA GLN A 12 -153.55 -4.69 -33.42
C GLN A 12 -152.85 -5.38 -32.24
N ASN A 13 -153.61 -5.93 -31.28
CA ASN A 13 -153.04 -6.72 -30.19
C ASN A 13 -152.36 -8.00 -30.72
N ASP A 14 -152.92 -8.67 -31.71
CA ASP A 14 -152.33 -9.86 -32.31
C ASP A 14 -151.01 -9.55 -33.07
N ILE A 15 -150.96 -8.44 -33.80
CA ILE A 15 -149.74 -7.96 -34.48
C ILE A 15 -148.67 -7.56 -33.45
N VAL A 16 -149.07 -6.83 -32.40
CA VAL A 16 -148.16 -6.47 -31.30
C VAL A 16 -147.65 -7.72 -30.60
N ASN A 17 -148.50 -8.73 -30.36
CA ASN A 17 -148.10 -10.01 -29.76
C ASN A 17 -147.14 -10.80 -30.67
N GLN A 18 -147.35 -10.80 -31.99
CA GLN A 18 -146.45 -11.43 -32.95
C GLN A 18 -145.09 -10.74 -33.01
N HIS A 19 -145.06 -9.39 -33.05
CA HIS A 19 -143.81 -8.64 -32.99
C HIS A 19 -143.10 -8.81 -31.65
N GLN A 20 -143.83 -8.83 -30.53
CA GLN A 20 -143.26 -9.10 -29.21
C GLN A 20 -142.63 -10.49 -29.14
N LYS A 21 -143.28 -11.50 -29.74
CA LYS A 21 -142.73 -12.85 -29.84
C LYS A 21 -141.46 -12.89 -30.69
N ALA A 22 -141.47 -12.26 -31.87
CA ALA A 22 -140.28 -12.20 -32.73
C ALA A 22 -139.10 -11.47 -32.06
N VAL A 23 -139.37 -10.36 -31.36
CA VAL A 23 -138.34 -9.64 -30.58
C VAL A 23 -137.79 -10.52 -29.47
N ASN A 24 -138.63 -11.29 -28.77
CA ASN A 24 -138.19 -12.23 -27.76
C ASN A 24 -137.33 -13.36 -28.36
N ASP A 25 -137.73 -13.94 -29.50
CA ASP A 25 -136.98 -14.99 -30.19
C ASP A 25 -135.60 -14.48 -30.67
N PHE A 26 -135.55 -13.31 -31.30
CA PHE A 26 -134.28 -12.67 -31.70
C PHE A 26 -133.40 -12.31 -30.50
N THR A 27 -133.98 -11.82 -29.40
CA THR A 27 -133.25 -11.55 -28.16
C THR A 27 -132.63 -12.83 -27.60
N THR A 28 -133.35 -13.95 -27.68
CA THR A 28 -132.87 -15.26 -27.23
C THR A 28 -131.70 -15.75 -28.09
N LEU A 29 -131.82 -15.66 -29.42
CA LEU A 29 -130.74 -16.00 -30.37
C LEU A 29 -129.50 -15.10 -30.19
N ILE A 30 -129.69 -13.79 -29.99
CA ILE A 30 -128.60 -12.86 -29.71
C ILE A 30 -127.90 -13.25 -28.40
N ASN A 31 -128.67 -13.60 -27.35
CA ASN A 31 -128.10 -14.04 -26.08
C ASN A 31 -127.31 -15.37 -26.21
N GLU A 32 -127.77 -16.31 -27.02
CA GLU A 32 -127.05 -17.56 -27.31
C GLU A 32 -125.77 -17.32 -28.11
N ALA A 33 -125.84 -16.52 -29.18
CA ALA A 33 -124.66 -16.13 -29.96
C ALA A 33 -123.65 -15.38 -29.08
N GLN A 34 -124.09 -14.49 -28.20
CA GLN A 34 -123.24 -13.79 -27.23
C GLN A 34 -122.51 -14.75 -26.28
N LYS A 35 -123.15 -15.85 -25.84
CA LYS A 35 -122.47 -16.87 -25.02
C LYS A 35 -121.36 -17.55 -25.82
N THR A 36 -121.61 -17.90 -27.08
CA THR A 36 -120.61 -18.52 -27.97
C THR A 36 -119.44 -17.58 -28.24
N PHE A 37 -119.70 -16.29 -28.55
CA PHE A 37 -118.64 -15.30 -28.74
C PHE A 37 -117.77 -15.12 -27.49
N LYS A 38 -118.37 -15.15 -26.29
CA LYS A 38 -117.61 -15.13 -25.03
C LYS A 38 -116.72 -16.35 -24.89
N ALA A 39 -117.21 -17.55 -25.21
CA ALA A 39 -116.43 -18.78 -25.13
C ALA A 39 -115.26 -18.80 -26.13
N VAL A 40 -115.50 -18.40 -27.39
CA VAL A 40 -114.43 -18.28 -28.40
C VAL A 40 -113.38 -17.27 -27.95
N ARG A 41 -113.80 -16.11 -27.41
CA ARG A 41 -112.87 -15.11 -26.89
C ARG A 41 -112.00 -15.61 -25.74
N VAL A 42 -112.52 -16.48 -24.88
CA VAL A 42 -111.72 -17.11 -23.81
C VAL A 42 -110.66 -18.03 -24.40
N VAL A 43 -111.02 -18.84 -25.42
CA VAL A 43 -110.07 -19.73 -26.10
C VAL A 43 -109.02 -18.93 -26.86
N ASP A 44 -109.39 -17.83 -27.52
CA ASP A 44 -108.43 -16.95 -28.20
C ASP A 44 -107.40 -16.36 -27.23
N ILE A 45 -107.84 -15.91 -26.05
CA ILE A 45 -106.95 -15.43 -24.99
C ILE A 45 -106.00 -16.55 -24.53
N GLN A 46 -106.53 -17.76 -24.27
CA GLN A 46 -105.71 -18.90 -23.85
C GLN A 46 -104.71 -19.34 -24.93
N LEU A 47 -105.11 -19.30 -26.20
CA LEU A 47 -104.22 -19.59 -27.33
C LEU A 47 -103.10 -18.56 -27.42
N GLN A 48 -103.42 -17.28 -27.26
CA GLN A 48 -102.43 -16.21 -27.27
C GLN A 48 -101.45 -16.32 -26.09
N GLU A 49 -101.93 -16.66 -24.89
CA GLU A 49 -101.08 -16.98 -23.73
C GLU A 49 -100.16 -18.18 -23.99
N LYS A 50 -100.67 -19.25 -24.63
CA LYS A 50 -99.83 -20.42 -24.97
C LYS A 50 -98.81 -20.13 -26.06
N LEU A 51 -99.16 -19.32 -27.07
CA LEU A 51 -98.23 -18.89 -28.11
C LEU A 51 -97.10 -18.04 -27.52
N THR A 52 -97.42 -17.08 -26.66
CA THR A 52 -96.40 -16.26 -25.97
C THR A 52 -95.52 -17.10 -25.04
N GLN A 53 -96.07 -18.10 -24.33
CA GLN A 53 -95.28 -19.05 -23.55
C GLN A 53 -94.33 -19.88 -24.42
N LEU A 54 -94.79 -20.34 -25.59
CA LEU A 54 -93.98 -21.11 -26.53
C LEU A 54 -92.84 -20.27 -27.10
N GLU A 55 -93.12 -19.03 -27.50
CA GLU A 55 -92.09 -18.08 -27.94
C GLU A 55 -91.06 -17.80 -26.85
N HIS A 56 -91.49 -17.68 -25.59
CA HIS A 56 -90.58 -17.49 -24.46
C HIS A 56 -89.68 -18.71 -24.25
N ASN A 57 -90.27 -19.91 -24.18
CA ASN A 57 -89.53 -21.16 -24.02
C ASN A 57 -88.56 -21.40 -25.18
N GLN A 58 -88.92 -21.01 -26.40
CA GLN A 58 -88.04 -21.15 -27.55
C GLN A 58 -86.83 -20.22 -27.45
N LYS A 59 -87.01 -18.97 -27.00
CA LYS A 59 -85.89 -18.06 -26.70
C LYS A 59 -85.01 -18.56 -25.56
N GLU A 60 -85.60 -19.17 -24.52
CA GLU A 60 -84.83 -19.79 -23.44
C GLU A 60 -84.01 -20.97 -23.94
N LEU A 61 -84.59 -21.83 -24.78
CA LEU A 61 -83.90 -22.96 -25.40
C LEU A 61 -82.73 -22.48 -26.26
N ASP A 62 -82.94 -21.48 -27.11
CA ASP A 62 -81.88 -20.88 -27.94
C ASP A 62 -80.77 -20.28 -27.07
N SER A 63 -81.11 -19.65 -25.93
CA SER A 63 -80.11 -19.13 -24.99
C SER A 63 -79.28 -20.24 -24.34
N ILE A 64 -79.91 -21.36 -23.97
CA ILE A 64 -79.22 -22.51 -23.38
C ILE A 64 -78.31 -23.17 -24.42
N ILE A 65 -78.76 -23.36 -25.66
CA ILE A 65 -77.96 -23.92 -26.76
C ILE A 65 -76.70 -23.08 -26.96
N ASN A 66 -76.83 -21.75 -27.08
CA ASN A 66 -75.68 -20.86 -27.22
C ASN A 66 -74.70 -20.95 -26.03
N LYS A 67 -75.19 -21.13 -24.81
CA LYS A 67 -74.32 -21.32 -23.63
C LYS A 67 -73.57 -22.64 -23.69
N ILE A 68 -74.24 -23.72 -24.11
CA ILE A 68 -73.61 -25.04 -24.29
C ILE A 68 -72.49 -24.93 -25.32
N GLU A 69 -72.75 -24.34 -26.49
CA GLU A 69 -71.72 -24.14 -27.54
C GLU A 69 -70.52 -23.33 -27.05
N GLN A 70 -70.76 -22.28 -26.25
CA GLN A 70 -69.68 -21.49 -25.65
C GLN A 70 -68.83 -22.29 -24.66
N GLU A 71 -69.45 -23.10 -23.81
CA GLU A 71 -68.73 -23.94 -22.85
C GLU A 71 -68.00 -25.10 -23.54
N GLU A 72 -68.57 -25.69 -24.59
CA GLU A 72 -67.90 -26.71 -25.41
C GLU A 72 -66.64 -26.14 -26.08
N HIS A 73 -66.71 -24.91 -26.60
CA HIS A 73 -65.54 -24.24 -27.16
C HIS A 73 -64.47 -23.95 -26.10
N LYS A 74 -64.87 -23.46 -24.90
CA LYS A 74 -63.92 -23.25 -23.79
C LYS A 74 -63.27 -24.55 -23.34
N LEU A 75 -64.04 -25.64 -23.26
CA LEU A 75 -63.54 -26.96 -22.90
C LEU A 75 -62.51 -27.45 -23.93
N THR A 76 -62.80 -27.30 -25.22
CA THR A 76 -61.89 -27.68 -26.29
C THR A 76 -60.57 -26.93 -26.19
N GLN A 77 -60.61 -25.61 -26.00
CA GLN A 77 -59.40 -24.80 -25.81
C GLN A 77 -58.60 -25.19 -24.56
N ALA A 78 -59.27 -25.55 -23.47
CA ALA A 78 -58.61 -26.00 -22.25
C ALA A 78 -57.90 -27.34 -22.46
N ILE A 79 -58.53 -28.28 -23.19
CA ILE A 79 -57.95 -29.57 -23.56
C ILE A 79 -56.71 -29.38 -24.44
N GLU A 80 -56.79 -28.52 -25.46
CA GLU A 80 -55.64 -28.23 -26.33
C GLU A 80 -54.45 -27.65 -25.55
N LYS A 81 -54.70 -26.69 -24.65
CA LYS A 81 -53.66 -26.13 -23.77
C LYS A 81 -53.04 -27.18 -22.85
N ALA A 82 -53.86 -28.05 -22.26
CA ALA A 82 -53.37 -29.12 -21.41
C ALA A 82 -52.50 -30.12 -22.21
N GLN A 83 -52.90 -30.46 -23.43
CA GLN A 83 -52.11 -31.31 -24.33
C GLN A 83 -50.77 -30.67 -24.69
N GLN A 84 -50.75 -29.37 -25.02
CA GLN A 84 -49.50 -28.64 -25.30
C GLN A 84 -48.57 -28.61 -24.08
N GLN A 85 -49.12 -28.41 -22.88
CA GLN A 85 -48.34 -28.46 -21.64
C GLN A 85 -47.78 -29.86 -21.39
N GLN A 86 -48.57 -30.91 -21.64
CA GLN A 86 -48.12 -32.30 -21.50
C GLN A 86 -46.96 -32.60 -22.45
N ILE A 87 -47.06 -32.21 -23.73
CA ILE A 87 -45.98 -32.40 -24.71
C ILE A 87 -44.70 -31.66 -24.25
N SER A 88 -44.83 -30.43 -23.75
CA SER A 88 -43.69 -29.68 -23.20
C SER A 88 -43.04 -30.38 -22.02
N PHE A 89 -43.85 -30.92 -21.10
CA PHE A 89 -43.38 -31.67 -19.95
C PHE A 89 -42.65 -32.96 -20.38
N ASP A 90 -43.22 -33.71 -21.33
CA ASP A 90 -42.62 -34.94 -21.84
C ASP A 90 -41.29 -34.66 -22.56
N ASN A 91 -41.19 -33.54 -23.29
CA ASN A 91 -39.95 -33.07 -23.89
C ASN A 91 -38.89 -32.74 -22.84
N LEU A 92 -39.26 -32.00 -21.77
CA LEU A 92 -38.34 -31.70 -20.66
C LEU A 92 -37.88 -32.97 -19.95
N SER A 93 -38.80 -33.89 -19.67
CA SER A 93 -38.50 -35.16 -19.02
C SER A 93 -37.54 -36.02 -19.87
N SER A 94 -37.82 -36.11 -21.18
CA SER A 94 -36.95 -36.83 -22.14
C SER A 94 -35.56 -36.20 -22.21
N TYR A 95 -35.48 -34.86 -22.22
CA TYR A 95 -34.21 -34.15 -22.16
C TYR A 95 -33.43 -34.46 -20.87
N LEU A 96 -34.08 -34.43 -19.71
CA LEU A 96 -33.44 -34.76 -18.44
C LEU A 96 -32.97 -36.22 -18.38
N GLN A 97 -33.77 -37.17 -18.88
CA GLN A 97 -33.38 -38.58 -18.97
C GLN A 97 -32.18 -38.80 -19.88
N GLY A 98 -32.16 -38.18 -21.06
CA GLY A 98 -31.03 -38.24 -22.00
C GLY A 98 -29.74 -37.61 -21.43
N ASN A 99 -29.88 -36.64 -20.52
CA ASN A 99 -28.77 -35.89 -19.93
C ASN A 99 -28.46 -36.28 -18.47
N THR A 100 -28.89 -37.45 -18.02
CA THR A 100 -28.61 -37.96 -16.66
C THR A 100 -27.12 -38.05 -16.32
N HIS A 101 -26.27 -38.26 -17.32
CA HIS A 101 -24.81 -38.25 -17.19
C HIS A 101 -24.23 -36.89 -16.75
N LEU A 102 -25.00 -35.79 -16.84
CA LEU A 102 -24.61 -34.46 -16.35
C LEU A 102 -24.95 -34.26 -14.87
N ALA A 103 -25.75 -35.12 -14.24
CA ALA A 103 -26.10 -34.99 -12.82
C ALA A 103 -24.86 -34.97 -11.89
N PRO A 104 -23.84 -35.83 -12.09
CA PRO A 104 -22.59 -35.75 -11.32
C PRO A 104 -21.81 -34.45 -11.55
N LEU A 105 -22.02 -33.76 -12.67
CA LEU A 105 -21.37 -32.47 -12.96
C LEU A 105 -21.85 -31.40 -11.98
N ASN A 106 -23.14 -31.39 -11.63
CA ASN A 106 -23.69 -30.47 -10.63
C ASN A 106 -23.07 -30.68 -9.23
N GLU A 107 -22.69 -31.91 -8.89
CA GLU A 107 -21.99 -32.20 -7.63
C GLU A 107 -20.53 -31.73 -7.67
N GLN A 108 -19.91 -31.70 -8.85
CA GLN A 108 -18.52 -31.28 -9.04
C GLN A 108 -18.36 -29.76 -9.12
N ILE A 109 -19.37 -29.00 -9.57
CA ILE A 109 -19.31 -27.53 -9.69
C ILE A 109 -18.86 -26.88 -8.36
N PRO A 110 -19.49 -27.16 -7.19
CA PRO A 110 -19.05 -26.59 -5.92
C PRO A 110 -17.59 -26.94 -5.56
N VAL A 111 -17.15 -28.14 -5.90
CA VAL A 111 -15.75 -28.58 -5.67
C VAL A 111 -14.78 -27.81 -6.55
N ILE A 112 -15.14 -27.58 -7.81
CA ILE A 112 -14.35 -26.79 -8.77
C ILE A 112 -14.27 -25.33 -8.31
N GLU A 113 -15.39 -24.76 -7.87
CA GLU A 113 -15.43 -23.40 -7.32
C GLU A 113 -14.55 -23.25 -6.08
N LEU A 114 -14.62 -24.22 -5.16
CA LEU A 114 -13.76 -24.26 -3.97
C LEU A 114 -12.27 -24.32 -4.36
N ARG A 115 -11.90 -25.20 -5.28
CA ARG A 115 -10.51 -25.34 -5.77
C ARG A 115 -10.04 -24.07 -6.48
N SER A 116 -10.89 -23.44 -7.28
CA SER A 116 -10.60 -22.16 -7.94
C SER A 116 -10.32 -21.06 -6.91
N ALA A 117 -11.15 -20.95 -5.86
CA ALA A 117 -10.94 -20.00 -4.78
C ALA A 117 -9.63 -20.27 -4.02
N GLN A 118 -9.30 -21.55 -3.74
CA GLN A 118 -8.02 -21.94 -3.13
C GLN A 118 -6.83 -21.58 -4.01
N LEU A 119 -6.88 -21.88 -5.31
CA LEU A 119 -5.83 -21.51 -6.27
C LEU A 119 -5.62 -20.00 -6.32
N LYS A 120 -6.71 -19.21 -6.33
CA LYS A 120 -6.63 -17.75 -6.29
C LYS A 120 -5.96 -17.25 -5.01
N LYS A 121 -6.26 -17.85 -3.86
CA LYS A 121 -5.60 -17.53 -2.57
C LYS A 121 -4.11 -17.87 -2.62
N HIS A 122 -3.74 -19.04 -3.15
CA HIS A 122 -2.34 -19.43 -3.31
C HIS A 122 -1.59 -18.48 -4.27
N GLN A 123 -2.21 -18.09 -5.38
CA GLN A 123 -1.63 -17.13 -6.31
C GLN A 123 -1.37 -15.76 -5.65
N GLN A 124 -2.32 -15.26 -4.86
CA GLN A 124 -2.14 -14.01 -4.10
C GLN A 124 -1.02 -14.12 -3.07
N GLN A 125 -0.93 -15.25 -2.37
CA GLN A 125 0.13 -15.48 -1.39
C GLN A 125 1.50 -15.59 -2.07
N GLN A 126 1.59 -16.29 -3.18
CA GLN A 126 2.81 -16.36 -4.00
C GLN A 126 3.26 -14.97 -4.46
N GLN A 127 2.33 -14.12 -4.94
CA GLN A 127 2.64 -12.75 -5.34
C GLN A 127 3.20 -11.93 -4.17
N LYS A 128 2.61 -12.04 -2.97
CA LYS A 128 3.13 -11.38 -1.77
C LYS A 128 4.55 -11.85 -1.44
N THR A 129 4.79 -13.16 -1.43
CA THR A 129 6.12 -13.72 -1.16
C THR A 129 7.14 -13.31 -2.23
N LEU A 130 6.75 -13.18 -3.49
CA LEU A 130 7.64 -12.69 -4.55
C LEU A 130 8.03 -11.21 -4.35
N ILE A 131 7.09 -10.37 -3.93
CA ILE A 131 7.37 -8.97 -3.60
C ILE A 131 8.32 -8.88 -2.39
N GLU A 132 8.05 -9.65 -1.33
CA GLU A 132 8.91 -9.74 -0.14
C GLU A 132 10.33 -10.22 -0.50
N LEU A 133 10.45 -11.22 -1.38
CA LEU A 133 11.72 -11.70 -1.89
C LEU A 133 12.48 -10.60 -2.66
N GLU A 134 11.79 -9.82 -3.48
CA GLU A 134 12.42 -8.74 -4.24
C GLU A 134 12.92 -7.62 -3.32
N ILE A 135 12.15 -7.27 -2.29
CA ILE A 135 12.55 -6.31 -1.25
C ILE A 135 13.80 -6.83 -0.52
N ALA A 136 13.76 -8.07 -0.03
CA ALA A 136 14.89 -8.68 0.67
C ALA A 136 16.16 -8.76 -0.19
N LYS A 137 16.03 -9.00 -1.50
CA LYS A 137 17.16 -8.96 -2.45
C LYS A 137 17.76 -7.56 -2.58
N LYS A 138 16.92 -6.52 -2.66
CA LYS A 138 17.39 -5.13 -2.72
C LYS A 138 18.10 -4.73 -1.42
N GLU A 139 17.53 -5.08 -0.28
CA GLU A 139 18.15 -4.85 1.04
C GLU A 139 19.50 -5.56 1.17
N LEU A 140 19.58 -6.82 0.73
CA LEU A 140 20.84 -7.56 0.74
C LEU A 140 21.90 -6.88 -0.14
N SER A 141 21.53 -6.43 -1.34
CA SER A 141 22.45 -5.75 -2.25
C SER A 141 22.98 -4.43 -1.68
N VAL A 142 22.13 -3.63 -1.04
CA VAL A 142 22.55 -2.40 -0.35
C VAL A 142 23.53 -2.73 0.78
N LEU A 143 23.22 -3.75 1.57
CA LEU A 143 24.06 -4.13 2.70
C LEU A 143 25.42 -4.71 2.27
N GLU A 144 25.48 -5.42 1.15
CA GLU A 144 26.73 -5.89 0.54
C GLU A 144 27.60 -4.72 0.08
N ASN A 145 27.02 -3.73 -0.62
CA ASN A 145 27.76 -2.53 -1.02
C ASN A 145 28.29 -1.75 0.20
N ASP A 146 27.48 -1.62 1.24
CA ASP A 146 27.85 -0.96 2.50
C ASP A 146 28.99 -1.69 3.22
N PHE A 147 29.01 -3.02 3.15
CA PHE A 147 30.07 -3.86 3.70
C PHE A 147 31.38 -3.67 2.91
N ASP A 148 31.30 -3.72 1.58
CA ASP A 148 32.47 -3.54 0.71
C ASP A 148 33.09 -2.15 0.89
N GLN A 149 32.27 -1.10 0.99
CA GLN A 149 32.74 0.26 1.26
C GLN A 149 33.43 0.36 2.63
N ALA A 150 32.86 -0.27 3.67
CA ALA A 150 33.49 -0.29 4.99
C ALA A 150 34.83 -1.05 4.97
N GLN A 151 34.92 -2.14 4.21
CA GLN A 151 36.15 -2.91 4.06
C GLN A 151 37.24 -2.09 3.35
N GLN A 152 36.89 -1.37 2.29
CA GLN A 152 37.82 -0.48 1.58
C GLN A 152 38.32 0.67 2.48
N ASN A 153 37.44 1.26 3.26
CA ASN A 153 37.80 2.31 4.21
C ASN A 153 38.77 1.78 5.28
N ASN A 154 38.49 0.60 5.85
CA ASN A 154 39.38 -0.02 6.84
C ASN A 154 40.77 -0.34 6.23
N SER A 155 40.82 -0.87 5.01
CA SER A 155 42.09 -1.12 4.31
C SER A 155 42.88 0.17 4.05
N THR A 156 42.19 1.28 3.75
CA THR A 156 42.82 2.59 3.56
C THR A 156 43.41 3.11 4.88
N GLN A 157 42.68 2.97 5.98
CA GLN A 157 43.15 3.35 7.30
C GLN A 157 44.33 2.49 7.79
N GLU A 158 44.30 1.18 7.52
CA GLU A 158 45.42 0.28 7.82
C GLU A 158 46.70 0.70 7.07
N LYS A 159 46.58 1.06 5.79
CA LYS A 159 47.72 1.59 5.02
C LYS A 159 48.26 2.89 5.62
N LEU A 160 47.38 3.81 6.03
CA LEU A 160 47.79 5.08 6.64
C LEU A 160 48.55 4.83 7.97
N VAL A 161 48.03 3.94 8.82
CA VAL A 161 48.70 3.57 10.08
C VAL A 161 50.08 2.97 9.83
N ASN A 162 50.21 2.09 8.82
CA ASN A 162 51.51 1.50 8.46
C ASN A 162 52.48 2.57 7.96
N GLN A 163 52.04 3.48 7.07
CA GLN A 163 52.85 4.58 6.57
C GLN A 163 53.33 5.51 7.70
N LEU A 164 52.44 5.89 8.62
CA LEU A 164 52.80 6.73 9.77
C LEU A 164 53.74 5.99 10.74
N THR A 165 53.59 4.67 10.88
CA THR A 165 54.49 3.85 11.69
C THR A 165 55.90 3.82 11.11
N GLU A 166 56.02 3.60 9.80
CA GLU A 166 57.30 3.67 9.08
C GLU A 166 57.94 5.07 9.19
N GLN A 167 57.15 6.13 9.04
CA GLN A 167 57.63 7.50 9.19
C GLN A 167 58.15 7.78 10.61
N VAL A 168 57.43 7.35 11.65
CA VAL A 168 57.90 7.52 13.04
C VAL A 168 59.22 6.77 13.24
N ASN A 169 59.33 5.53 12.78
CA ASN A 169 60.56 4.75 12.90
C ASN A 169 61.73 5.44 12.19
N HIS A 170 61.52 5.90 10.95
CA HIS A 170 62.55 6.63 10.20
C HIS A 170 62.97 7.94 10.90
N LEU A 171 62.01 8.70 11.44
CA LEU A 171 62.31 9.93 12.17
C LEU A 171 63.07 9.63 13.47
N GLN A 172 62.73 8.55 14.17
CA GLN A 172 63.41 8.08 15.38
C GLN A 172 64.85 7.63 15.08
N ASP A 173 65.07 6.89 13.99
CA ASP A 173 66.41 6.49 13.55
C ASP A 173 67.27 7.71 13.19
N ALA A 174 66.70 8.68 12.48
CA ALA A 174 67.37 9.94 12.17
C ALA A 174 67.70 10.75 13.43
N LEU A 175 66.80 10.79 14.43
CA LEU A 175 67.06 11.43 15.71
C LEU A 175 68.17 10.70 16.49
N ALA A 176 68.18 9.37 16.49
CA ALA A 176 69.22 8.57 17.14
C ALA A 176 70.61 8.83 16.50
N ALA A 177 70.65 8.96 15.16
CA ALA A 177 71.87 9.33 14.44
C ALA A 177 72.37 10.74 14.80
N LEU A 178 71.46 11.72 14.90
CA LEU A 178 71.79 13.11 15.31
C LEU A 178 72.32 13.17 16.74
N LEU A 179 71.73 12.39 17.65
CA LEU A 179 72.13 12.33 19.05
C LEU A 179 73.45 11.58 19.27
N ASN A 180 73.85 10.69 18.35
CA ASN A 180 75.08 9.90 18.43
C ASN A 180 75.33 9.27 19.82
N GLY A 181 74.26 8.75 20.44
CA GLY A 181 74.30 8.15 21.78
C GLY A 181 74.34 9.13 22.96
N GLN A 182 74.34 10.45 22.71
CA GLN A 182 74.24 11.50 23.71
C GLN A 182 72.79 11.96 23.90
N SER A 183 72.52 12.72 24.96
CA SER A 183 71.21 13.34 25.19
C SER A 183 71.18 14.80 24.71
N LEU A 184 69.99 15.35 24.48
CA LEU A 184 69.83 16.78 24.22
C LEU A 184 70.45 17.63 25.34
N ASP A 185 70.28 17.21 26.60
CA ASP A 185 70.87 17.87 27.77
C ASP A 185 72.40 17.90 27.72
N TYR A 186 73.04 16.90 27.11
CA TYR A 186 74.50 16.89 26.92
C TYR A 186 74.92 18.04 26.00
N TYR A 187 74.29 18.17 24.82
CA TYR A 187 74.59 19.25 23.88
C TYR A 187 74.29 20.63 24.48
N GLN A 188 73.21 20.76 25.27
CA GLN A 188 72.89 21.99 25.98
C GLN A 188 73.94 22.35 27.04
N ARG A 189 74.48 21.37 27.77
CA ARG A 189 75.58 21.58 28.72
C ARG A 189 76.86 22.00 28.02
N GLU A 190 77.22 21.34 26.92
CA GLU A 190 78.39 21.71 26.11
C GLU A 190 78.24 23.13 25.54
N LEU A 191 77.05 23.51 25.07
CA LEU A 191 76.76 24.87 24.61
C LEU A 191 76.96 25.90 25.73
N ASN A 192 76.44 25.63 26.92
CA ASN A 192 76.61 26.53 28.06
C ASN A 192 78.08 26.65 28.47
N HIS A 193 78.81 25.54 28.48
CA HIS A 193 80.24 25.51 28.78
C HIS A 193 81.07 26.29 27.75
N ALA A 194 80.76 26.16 26.45
CA ALA A 194 81.41 26.94 25.39
C ALA A 194 81.11 28.45 25.52
N LYS A 195 79.85 28.81 25.84
CA LYS A 195 79.44 30.21 26.10
C LYS A 195 80.13 30.80 27.33
N ASP A 196 80.27 30.04 28.41
CA ASP A 196 80.97 30.47 29.61
C ASP A 196 82.47 30.70 29.33
N LYS A 197 83.11 29.81 28.57
CA LYS A 197 84.50 30.00 28.11
C LYS A 197 84.65 31.24 27.24
N GLN A 198 83.73 31.46 26.29
CA GLN A 198 83.73 32.66 25.44
C GLN A 198 83.57 33.94 26.29
N ARG A 199 82.69 33.92 27.30
CA ARG A 199 82.53 35.03 28.26
C ARG A 199 83.80 35.28 29.07
N LEU A 200 84.49 34.23 29.51
CA LEU A 200 85.77 34.37 30.22
C LEU A 200 86.85 34.99 29.32
N ILE A 201 86.95 34.58 28.06
CA ILE A 201 87.86 35.21 27.09
C ILE A 201 87.50 36.69 26.90
N LYS A 202 86.22 37.01 26.71
CA LYS A 202 85.76 38.40 26.59
C LYS A 202 86.14 39.24 27.81
N ASN A 203 85.94 38.72 29.01
CA ASN A 203 86.37 39.40 30.25
C ASN A 203 87.90 39.59 30.31
N ILE A 204 88.69 38.65 29.78
CA ILE A 204 90.16 38.80 29.69
C ILE A 204 90.52 39.95 28.75
N TYR A 205 89.83 40.10 27.62
CA TYR A 205 89.98 41.23 26.70
C TYR A 205 89.52 42.55 27.32
N ASP A 206 88.38 42.58 28.02
CA ASP A 206 87.87 43.78 28.71
C ASP A 206 88.85 44.26 29.80
N VAL A 207 89.61 43.35 30.42
CA VAL A 207 90.69 43.65 31.39
C VAL A 207 92.04 43.91 30.70
N ALA A 208 92.19 43.62 29.40
CA ALA A 208 93.42 43.85 28.66
C ALA A 208 93.74 45.34 28.49
N ASP A 209 92.72 46.20 28.37
CA ASP A 209 92.90 47.66 28.34
C ASP A 209 93.49 48.18 29.66
N LEU A 210 93.11 47.59 30.80
CA LEU A 210 93.71 47.88 32.11
C LEU A 210 95.15 47.37 32.20
N ARG A 211 95.51 46.32 31.44
CA ARG A 211 96.89 45.81 31.38
C ARG A 211 97.81 46.72 30.56
N GLN A 212 97.30 47.40 29.54
CA GLN A 212 98.07 48.37 28.76
C GLN A 212 98.43 49.65 29.55
N GLN A 213 97.70 49.94 30.63
CA GLN A 213 97.96 51.07 31.53
C GLN A 213 99.00 50.77 32.62
N LEU A 214 99.58 49.56 32.65
CA LEU A 214 100.59 49.15 33.62
C LEU A 214 101.97 49.72 33.24
N ILE A 215 102.55 50.53 34.13
CA ILE A 215 103.89 51.11 33.96
C ILE A 215 104.93 50.17 34.62
N PRO A 216 106.05 49.84 33.96
CA PRO A 216 107.09 49.00 34.55
C PRO A 216 107.63 49.60 35.87
N ASN A 217 107.67 48.79 36.93
CA ASN A 217 108.12 49.11 38.29
C ASN A 217 107.20 50.00 39.16
N GLU A 218 105.97 50.30 38.73
CA GLU A 218 104.97 50.90 39.61
C GLU A 218 103.97 49.83 40.12
N PRO A 219 103.48 49.93 41.37
CA PRO A 219 102.50 48.99 41.92
C PRO A 219 101.17 49.14 41.19
N CYS A 220 100.64 48.04 40.65
CA CYS A 220 99.35 48.02 39.97
C CYS A 220 98.20 48.54 40.86
N LEU A 221 97.36 49.42 40.32
CA LEU A 221 96.22 50.03 41.03
C LEU A 221 95.15 49.01 41.51
N VAL A 222 95.14 47.80 40.95
CA VAL A 222 94.15 46.76 41.27
C VAL A 222 94.68 45.76 42.31
N CYS A 223 95.96 45.38 42.26
CA CYS A 223 96.51 44.30 43.11
C CYS A 223 97.79 44.65 43.87
N GLY A 224 98.39 45.84 43.66
CA GLY A 224 99.57 46.31 44.39
C GLY A 224 100.89 45.61 44.06
N SER A 225 100.89 44.61 43.16
CA SER A 225 102.10 43.91 42.73
C SER A 225 102.89 44.72 41.69
N ILE A 226 104.22 44.61 41.74
CA ILE A 226 105.20 45.14 40.78
C ILE A 226 105.59 44.11 39.70
N HIS A 227 105.15 42.86 39.82
CA HIS A 227 105.44 41.78 38.86
C HIS A 227 104.15 41.09 38.38
N HIS A 228 103.98 41.00 37.06
CA HIS A 228 102.82 40.41 36.40
C HIS A 228 103.24 39.32 35.40
N PRO A 229 102.86 38.04 35.62
CA PRO A 229 103.27 36.94 34.75
C PRO A 229 102.53 36.84 33.40
N PHE A 230 101.41 37.54 33.20
CA PHE A 230 100.48 37.29 32.08
C PHE A 230 100.41 38.43 31.04
N VAL A 231 101.56 39.02 30.69
CA VAL A 231 101.63 40.23 29.84
C VAL A 231 101.60 39.95 28.34
N GLN A 232 101.87 38.72 27.86
CA GLN A 232 102.31 38.54 26.46
C GLN A 232 101.41 37.77 25.50
N GLU A 233 100.41 36.99 25.93
CA GLU A 233 99.54 36.26 24.99
C GLU A 233 98.06 36.39 25.36
N LEU A 234 97.30 37.06 24.50
CA LEU A 234 95.83 37.14 24.56
C LEU A 234 95.26 35.92 23.79
N PRO A 235 94.33 35.15 24.40
CA PRO A 235 93.60 34.10 23.67
C PRO A 235 92.81 34.70 22.50
N ASP A 236 92.57 33.96 21.43
CA ASP A 236 91.73 34.44 20.31
C ASP A 236 90.28 34.68 20.76
N SER A 237 89.77 35.90 20.58
CA SER A 237 88.41 36.30 20.94
C SER A 237 87.32 35.47 20.24
N HIS A 238 87.60 34.90 19.08
CA HIS A 238 86.61 34.17 18.25
C HIS A 238 86.76 32.65 18.34
N GLN A 239 87.63 32.15 19.24
CA GLN A 239 87.99 30.74 19.33
C GLN A 239 86.78 29.78 19.48
N TYR A 240 85.70 30.23 20.12
CA TYR A 240 84.51 29.40 20.41
C TYR A 240 83.29 29.73 19.54
N ASP A 241 83.37 30.71 18.64
CA ASP A 241 82.21 31.17 17.85
C ASP A 241 81.67 30.07 16.93
N THR A 242 82.58 29.33 16.29
CA THR A 242 82.23 28.21 15.41
C THR A 242 81.63 27.04 16.18
N GLU A 243 82.22 26.69 17.33
CA GLU A 243 81.72 25.62 18.21
C GLU A 243 80.31 25.93 18.74
N ILE A 244 80.10 27.16 19.25
CA ILE A 244 78.79 27.63 19.70
C ILE A 244 77.76 27.56 18.57
N ALA A 245 78.10 28.07 17.37
CA ALA A 245 77.19 28.03 16.22
C ALA A 245 76.83 26.60 15.81
N THR A 246 77.81 25.67 15.82
CA THR A 246 77.54 24.25 15.50
C THR A 246 76.68 23.56 16.54
N LEU A 247 76.89 23.83 17.83
CA LEU A 247 76.09 23.29 18.93
C LEU A 247 74.65 23.83 18.90
N GLU A 248 74.47 25.14 18.65
CA GLU A 248 73.15 25.75 18.48
C GLU A 248 72.40 25.15 17.28
N ALA A 249 73.06 25.00 16.14
CA ALA A 249 72.46 24.36 14.96
C ALA A 249 72.06 22.89 15.24
N THR A 250 72.91 22.15 15.95
CA THR A 250 72.63 20.75 16.33
C THR A 250 71.44 20.65 17.28
N ILE A 251 71.39 21.49 18.33
CA ILE A 251 70.28 21.55 19.28
C ILE A 251 68.97 21.91 18.58
N ASN A 252 68.99 22.90 17.67
CA ASN A 252 67.81 23.29 16.91
C ASN A 252 67.31 22.14 16.03
N THR A 253 68.21 21.47 15.32
CA THR A 253 67.87 20.31 14.46
C THR A 253 67.28 19.16 15.28
N ILE A 254 67.87 18.84 16.44
CA ILE A 254 67.35 17.81 17.35
C ILE A 254 65.95 18.18 17.85
N THR A 255 65.74 19.44 18.25
CA THR A 255 64.46 19.92 18.78
C THR A 255 63.37 19.88 17.70
N GLU A 256 63.68 20.33 16.48
CA GLU A 256 62.77 20.23 15.33
C GLU A 256 62.41 18.78 15.01
N GLN A 257 63.39 17.88 15.05
CA GLN A 257 63.17 16.45 14.79
C GLN A 257 62.31 15.80 15.88
N GLN A 258 62.51 16.16 17.15
CA GLN A 258 61.68 15.70 18.26
C GLN A 258 60.23 16.18 18.12
N GLU A 259 60.00 17.43 17.71
CA GLU A 259 58.65 17.94 17.50
C GLU A 259 57.96 17.26 16.30
N LYS A 260 58.69 17.00 15.21
CA LYS A 260 58.17 16.20 14.09
C LYS A 260 57.76 14.80 14.55
N ILE A 261 58.59 14.11 15.33
CA ILE A 261 58.25 12.80 15.89
C ILE A 261 56.98 12.89 16.75
N ARG A 262 56.90 13.90 17.62
CA ARG A 262 55.73 14.11 18.50
C ARG A 262 54.45 14.29 17.68
N GLN A 263 54.49 15.11 16.63
CA GLN A 263 53.35 15.35 15.75
C GLN A 263 52.97 14.09 14.98
N THR A 264 53.92 13.41 14.32
CA THR A 264 53.63 12.18 13.57
C THR A 264 53.13 11.05 14.48
N GLN A 265 53.62 10.97 15.73
CA GLN A 265 53.09 10.03 16.72
C GLN A 265 51.64 10.35 17.13
N ALA A 266 51.29 11.62 17.27
CA ALA A 266 49.91 12.04 17.53
C ALA A 266 49.00 11.68 16.35
N ASP A 267 49.43 11.98 15.12
CA ASP A 267 48.71 11.65 13.90
C ASP A 267 48.52 10.12 13.77
N ARG A 268 49.56 9.34 14.08
CA ARG A 268 49.49 7.87 14.11
C ARG A 268 48.47 7.38 15.13
N GLN A 269 48.44 7.96 16.34
CA GLN A 269 47.51 7.56 17.38
C GLN A 269 46.05 7.87 17.00
N GLN A 270 45.83 9.00 16.34
CA GLN A 270 44.53 9.33 15.78
C GLN A 270 44.13 8.33 14.68
N ALA A 271 45.03 8.04 13.75
CA ALA A 271 44.80 7.07 12.67
C ALA A 271 44.48 5.66 13.21
N ILE A 272 45.17 5.20 14.27
CA ILE A 272 44.87 3.92 14.95
C ILE A 272 43.45 3.94 15.54
N THR A 273 43.04 5.06 16.13
CA THR A 273 41.70 5.18 16.70
C THR A 273 40.62 5.12 15.61
N GLU A 274 40.85 5.80 14.49
CA GLU A 274 39.98 5.74 13.31
C GLU A 274 39.96 4.34 12.67
N GLN A 275 41.10 3.66 12.59
CA GLN A 275 41.20 2.27 12.14
C GLN A 275 40.36 1.34 13.02
N ASN A 276 40.45 1.45 14.35
CA ASN A 276 39.64 0.64 15.26
C ASN A 276 38.13 0.89 15.07
N ASN A 277 37.73 2.15 14.85
CA ASN A 277 36.35 2.50 14.57
C ASN A 277 35.87 1.88 13.24
N THR A 278 36.66 1.99 12.18
CA THR A 278 36.32 1.39 10.88
C THR A 278 36.31 -0.13 10.93
N HIS A 279 37.22 -0.77 11.68
CA HIS A 279 37.23 -2.21 11.92
C HIS A 279 35.94 -2.68 12.62
N ASN A 280 35.51 -1.97 13.67
CA ASN A 280 34.24 -2.26 14.35
C ASN A 280 33.02 -2.10 13.41
N GLN A 281 33.05 -1.11 12.51
CA GLN A 281 32.01 -0.95 11.49
C GLN A 281 31.99 -2.12 10.50
N VAL A 282 33.15 -2.64 10.09
CA VAL A 282 33.23 -3.84 9.25
C VAL A 282 32.62 -5.05 9.94
N GLU A 283 32.98 -5.32 11.20
CA GLU A 283 32.46 -6.47 11.94
C GLU A 283 30.94 -6.37 12.21
N THR A 284 30.43 -5.18 12.49
CA THR A 284 28.97 -4.97 12.64
C THR A 284 28.23 -5.21 11.32
N LYS A 285 28.70 -4.64 10.20
CA LYS A 285 28.09 -4.85 8.87
C LYS A 285 28.18 -6.30 8.40
N LYS A 286 29.32 -6.97 8.63
CA LYS A 286 29.53 -8.41 8.36
C LYS A 286 28.51 -9.29 9.08
N ASN A 287 28.23 -8.99 10.34
CA ASN A 287 27.23 -9.71 11.13
C ASN A 287 25.82 -9.46 10.60
N SER A 288 25.51 -8.24 10.17
CA SER A 288 24.23 -7.93 9.51
C SER A 288 24.07 -8.70 8.19
N CYS A 289 25.09 -8.75 7.33
CA CYS A 289 25.06 -9.55 6.09
C CYS A 289 24.83 -11.05 6.37
N ARG A 290 25.50 -11.59 7.39
CA ARG A 290 25.37 -13.01 7.77
C ARG A 290 23.97 -13.37 8.28
N LYS A 291 23.30 -12.46 8.99
CA LYS A 291 21.94 -12.69 9.50
C LYS A 291 20.93 -12.81 8.36
N ILE A 292 21.08 -12.02 7.30
CA ILE A 292 20.20 -12.05 6.13
C ILE A 292 20.48 -13.27 5.24
N LYS A 293 21.75 -13.68 5.12
CA LYS A 293 22.15 -14.86 4.31
C LYS A 293 21.87 -16.22 4.96
N LYS A 294 21.46 -16.28 6.23
CA LYS A 294 21.08 -17.57 6.84
C LYS A 294 19.80 -18.08 6.16
N PRO A 295 19.83 -19.27 5.54
CA PRO A 295 18.60 -19.87 5.04
C PRO A 295 17.68 -20.15 6.24
N LEU A 296 16.42 -19.74 6.10
CA LEU A 296 15.30 -20.21 6.92
C LEU A 296 15.10 -21.72 6.71
#